data_AF-A0A8B6CLX2-F1
#
_entry.id   AF-A0A8B6CLX2-F1
#
_cell.length_a   1.000
_cell.length_b   1.000
_cell.length_c   1.000
_cell.angle_alpha   90.00
_cell.angle_beta   90.00
_cell.angle_gamma   90.00
#
_symmetry.space_group_name_H-M   'P 1'
#
loop_
_entity.id
_entity.type
_entity.pdbx_description
1 polymer ?
#
loop_
_entity_poly.entity_id
_entity_poly.type
_entity_poly.pdbx_seq_one_letter_code
_entity_poly.pdbx_strand_id
1 'polypeptide(L)'
;MQENSEDNSYGHMIKQSKKFLIEVKQNYTSLVQEWNLLNKEIGEKLKSKNIWTVDKEDLSQLAAEIAQLKENLPKVLNKNVLTAASKINLIEEELQLSKKLAESKQLEASQWKARCEVATADCQKEKEENIKLKCEVQELTQQLSQQSDYCSSLGSACCTLLWRVSKNEESIQSILVGSKIDEFLCLVSNTLESYLSAYKEEWPQDTSEEQSFILALCGIITNIAASALGRDFLVTNQYGRQLIDTYLKVLSEAPNGKAAKLKK
;
A
#
# COMPACT_ATOMS: atom_id res chain seq x y z
N MET A 1 109.21 63.73 89.61
CA MET A 1 108.54 64.49 90.68
C MET A 1 107.14 64.86 90.18
N GLN A 2 106.12 64.58 91.00
CA GLN A 2 104.74 65.11 91.03
C GLN A 2 103.85 64.85 89.81
N GLU A 3 102.77 64.05 89.88
CA GLU A 3 101.49 64.12 90.62
C GLU A 3 100.57 65.32 90.31
N ASN A 4 99.35 64.94 89.87
CA ASN A 4 98.04 65.52 90.19
C ASN A 4 97.65 66.91 89.66
N SER A 5 96.80 66.96 88.61
CA SER A 5 95.80 68.05 88.44
C SER A 5 94.66 67.84 87.42
N GLU A 6 94.26 66.63 87.00
CA GLU A 6 93.12 66.49 86.04
C GLU A 6 92.02 65.48 86.46
N ASP A 7 91.84 65.32 87.77
CA ASP A 7 90.84 64.45 88.43
C ASP A 7 89.38 64.95 88.28
N ASN A 8 89.15 66.09 87.60
CA ASN A 8 87.81 66.68 87.43
C ASN A 8 87.19 66.43 86.04
N SER A 9 87.96 65.90 85.08
CA SER A 9 87.48 65.52 83.73
C SER A 9 86.91 64.10 83.71
N TYR A 10 87.49 63.20 84.52
CA TYR A 10 87.10 61.79 84.62
C TYR A 10 85.68 61.58 85.18
N GLY A 11 85.24 62.41 86.13
CA GLY A 11 83.91 62.32 86.73
C GLY A 11 82.76 62.64 85.74
N HIS A 12 82.99 63.55 84.80
CA HIS A 12 81.99 63.91 83.77
C HIS A 12 81.88 62.82 82.70
N MET A 13 83.01 62.25 82.28
CA MET A 13 83.04 61.14 81.31
C MET A 13 82.34 59.88 81.85
N ILE A 14 82.55 59.52 83.12
CA ILE A 14 81.88 58.34 83.71
C ILE A 14 80.36 58.50 83.74
N LYS A 15 79.86 59.72 83.97
CA LYS A 15 78.41 60.01 83.99
C LYS A 15 77.80 59.95 82.59
N GLN A 16 78.49 60.45 81.56
CA GLN A 16 78.07 60.30 80.16
C GLN A 16 78.12 58.84 79.71
N SER A 17 79.18 58.10 80.04
CA SER A 17 79.30 56.67 79.68
C SER A 17 78.21 55.81 80.31
N LYS A 18 77.81 56.08 81.56
CA LYS A 18 76.68 55.39 82.20
C LYS A 18 75.34 55.71 81.52
N LYS A 19 75.13 56.97 81.13
CA LYS A 19 73.92 57.38 80.42
C LYS A 19 73.83 56.73 79.03
N PHE A 20 74.95 56.70 78.31
CA PHE A 20 75.07 56.02 77.03
C PHE A 20 74.84 54.50 77.16
N LEU A 21 75.40 53.84 78.17
CA LEU A 21 75.16 52.42 78.43
C LEU A 21 73.70 52.07 78.70
N ILE A 22 72.97 52.94 79.42
CA ILE A 22 71.54 52.78 79.66
C ILE A 22 70.77 52.91 78.34
N GLU A 23 71.12 53.89 77.52
CA GLU A 23 70.51 54.15 76.22
C GLU A 23 70.77 53.02 75.22
N VAL A 24 72.00 52.49 75.15
CA VAL A 24 72.35 51.30 74.35
C VAL A 24 71.57 50.07 74.82
N LYS A 25 71.42 49.88 76.14
CA LYS A 25 70.66 48.75 76.67
C LYS A 25 69.16 48.88 76.35
N GLN A 26 68.59 50.07 76.44
CA GLN A 26 67.22 50.34 76.02
C GLN A 26 67.04 50.09 74.52
N ASN A 27 67.95 50.60 73.67
CA ASN A 27 67.91 50.39 72.23
C ASN A 27 68.02 48.91 71.85
N TYR A 28 68.92 48.15 72.49
CA TYR A 28 69.01 46.71 72.25
C TYR A 28 67.71 45.98 72.64
N THR A 29 67.10 46.37 73.75
CA THR A 29 65.84 45.77 74.21
C THR A 29 64.68 46.09 73.26
N SER A 30 64.60 47.33 72.76
CA SER A 30 63.63 47.74 71.74
C SER A 30 63.87 47.02 70.41
N LEU A 31 65.12 46.89 69.96
CA LEU A 31 65.44 46.19 68.71
C LEU A 31 65.09 44.70 68.78
N VAL A 32 65.30 44.06 69.93
CA VAL A 32 64.90 42.67 70.17
C VAL A 32 63.37 42.54 70.17
N GLN A 33 62.65 43.50 70.73
CA GLN A 33 61.18 43.52 70.70
C GLN A 33 60.64 43.73 69.27
N GLU A 34 61.21 44.67 68.52
CA GLU A 34 60.87 44.91 67.11
C GLU A 34 61.17 43.69 66.24
N TRP A 35 62.33 43.04 66.45
CA TRP A 35 62.67 41.80 65.74
C TRP A 35 61.66 40.69 66.04
N ASN A 36 61.27 40.52 67.31
CA ASN A 36 60.30 39.50 67.69
C ASN A 36 58.90 39.78 67.11
N LEU A 37 58.49 41.05 67.06
CA LEU A 37 57.25 41.48 66.42
C LEU A 37 57.28 41.23 64.90
N LEU A 38 58.37 41.60 64.24
CA LEU A 38 58.54 41.39 62.80
C LEU A 38 58.56 39.90 62.44
N ASN A 39 59.24 39.07 63.23
CA ASN A 39 59.30 37.63 63.02
C ASN A 39 57.92 36.97 63.21
N LYS A 40 57.10 37.49 64.15
CA LYS A 40 55.72 37.06 64.35
C LYS A 40 54.82 37.49 63.18
N GLU A 41 54.95 38.73 62.70
CA GLU A 41 54.21 39.22 61.51
C GLU A 41 54.57 38.46 60.23
N ILE A 42 55.85 38.10 60.04
CA ILE A 42 56.29 37.28 58.90
C ILE A 42 55.69 35.87 59.01
N GLY A 43 55.71 35.26 60.20
CA GLY A 43 55.08 33.95 60.44
C GLY A 43 53.57 33.94 60.20
N GLU A 44 52.86 35.02 60.54
CA GLU A 44 51.41 35.16 60.30
C GLU A 44 51.08 35.52 58.84
N LYS A 45 51.94 36.31 58.16
CA LYS A 45 51.81 36.58 56.71
C LYS A 45 52.08 35.33 55.86
N LEU A 46 52.97 34.43 56.30
CA LEU A 46 53.23 33.15 55.63
C LEU A 46 52.07 32.15 55.81
N LYS A 47 51.29 32.24 56.89
CA LYS A 47 50.08 31.42 57.09
C LYS A 47 48.84 31.93 56.34
N SER A 48 48.79 33.23 56.00
CA SER A 48 47.62 33.85 55.34
C SER A 48 47.67 33.84 53.81
N LYS A 49 48.83 33.55 53.20
CA LYS A 49 48.94 33.12 51.80
C LYS A 49 49.19 31.62 51.79
N ASN A 50 48.24 30.83 51.28
CA ASN A 50 48.37 29.38 51.03
C ASN A 50 49.57 29.06 50.09
N ILE A 51 50.80 29.24 50.58
CA ILE A 51 52.02 28.81 49.91
C ILE A 51 52.43 27.53 50.60
N TRP A 52 52.05 26.41 49.97
CA TRP A 52 52.46 25.07 50.37
C TRP A 52 53.93 24.90 50.00
N THR A 53 54.81 24.75 50.97
CA THR A 53 56.19 24.31 50.74
C THR A 53 56.16 22.82 50.44
N VAL A 54 56.28 22.47 49.16
CA VAL A 54 56.40 21.08 48.70
C VAL A 54 57.85 20.65 48.91
N ASP A 55 58.06 19.48 49.53
CA ASP A 55 59.40 18.93 49.69
C ASP A 55 60.02 18.67 48.31
N LYS A 56 61.30 19.02 48.16
CA LYS A 56 62.03 18.81 46.91
C LYS A 56 62.13 17.31 46.59
N GLU A 57 62.19 16.47 47.62
CA GLU A 57 62.15 15.02 47.48
C GLU A 57 60.83 14.58 46.83
N ASP A 58 59.68 15.04 47.33
CA ASP A 58 58.34 14.71 46.79
C ASP A 58 58.18 15.18 45.34
N LEU A 59 58.68 16.38 45.02
CA LEU A 59 58.66 16.93 43.66
C LEU A 59 59.56 16.13 42.71
N SER A 60 60.71 15.66 43.20
CA SER A 60 61.62 14.81 42.45
C SER A 60 61.08 13.39 42.25
N GLN A 61 60.37 12.86 43.25
CA GLN A 61 59.71 11.57 43.19
C GLN A 61 58.53 11.60 42.21
N LEU A 62 57.70 12.66 42.25
CA LEU A 62 56.63 12.86 41.28
C LEU A 62 57.18 13.01 39.85
N ALA A 63 58.30 13.74 39.68
CA ALA A 63 58.95 13.87 38.38
C ALA A 63 59.50 12.52 37.87
N ALA A 64 60.05 11.68 38.77
CA ALA A 64 60.52 10.34 38.44
C ALA A 64 59.36 9.38 38.10
N GLU A 65 58.26 9.43 38.85
CA GLU A 65 57.04 8.67 38.57
C GLU A 65 56.42 9.10 37.23
N ILE A 66 56.38 10.40 36.93
CA ILE A 66 55.94 10.92 35.62
C ILE A 66 56.88 10.44 34.51
N ALA A 67 58.18 10.43 34.74
CA ALA A 67 59.16 9.95 33.75
C ALA A 67 59.01 8.44 33.48
N GLN A 68 58.87 7.63 34.54
CA GLN A 68 58.60 6.18 34.42
C GLN A 68 57.26 5.91 33.75
N LEU A 69 56.21 6.66 34.09
CA LEU A 69 54.91 6.55 33.42
C LEU A 69 55.06 6.87 31.93
N LYS A 70 55.77 7.92 31.55
CA LYS A 70 56.03 8.25 30.13
C LYS A 70 56.86 7.19 29.40
N GLU A 71 57.78 6.53 30.08
CA GLU A 71 58.59 5.47 29.50
C GLU A 71 57.82 4.14 29.36
N ASN A 72 56.93 3.85 30.32
CA ASN A 72 56.17 2.61 30.38
C ASN A 72 54.83 2.68 29.63
N LEU A 73 54.22 3.86 29.49
CA LEU A 73 52.97 4.05 28.74
C LEU A 73 53.04 3.49 27.31
N PRO A 74 54.09 3.77 26.51
CA PRO A 74 54.20 3.26 25.14
C PRO A 74 54.43 1.74 25.09
N LYS A 75 55.05 1.16 26.12
CA LYS A 75 55.28 -0.30 26.23
C LYS A 75 53.96 -1.03 26.55
N VAL A 76 53.06 -0.39 27.30
CA VAL A 76 51.71 -0.88 27.64
C VAL A 76 50.70 -0.58 26.52
N LEU A 77 50.75 0.60 25.90
CA LEU A 77 50.09 0.94 24.63
C LEU A 77 50.84 0.26 23.46
N ASN A 78 50.80 -1.07 23.47
CA ASN A 78 51.30 -1.87 22.38
C ASN A 78 50.49 -1.56 21.11
N LYS A 79 51.15 -1.53 19.95
CA LYS A 79 50.53 -1.48 18.61
C LYS A 79 49.37 -2.47 18.48
N ASN A 80 49.44 -3.63 19.14
CA ASN A 80 48.36 -4.61 19.19
C ASN A 80 47.07 -4.08 19.86
N VAL A 81 47.19 -3.31 20.94
CA VAL A 81 46.06 -2.70 21.66
C VAL A 81 45.41 -1.62 20.82
N LEU A 82 46.20 -0.74 20.19
CA LEU A 82 45.70 0.28 19.26
C LEU A 82 45.05 -0.34 18.02
N THR A 83 45.63 -1.41 17.48
CA THR A 83 45.06 -2.15 16.34
C THR A 83 43.75 -2.83 16.73
N ALA A 84 43.69 -3.45 17.92
CA ALA A 84 42.46 -4.04 18.45
C ALA A 84 41.36 -2.98 18.64
N ALA A 85 41.67 -1.81 19.21
CA ALA A 85 40.71 -0.71 19.35
C ALA A 85 40.16 -0.23 17.98
N SER A 86 41.03 -0.08 16.97
CA SER A 86 40.58 0.29 15.62
C SER A 86 39.69 -0.77 14.97
N LYS A 87 39.98 -2.06 15.19
CA LYS A 87 39.15 -3.17 14.71
C LYS A 87 37.80 -3.24 15.41
N ILE A 88 37.76 -2.98 16.71
CA ILE A 88 36.51 -2.90 17.48
C ILE A 88 35.62 -1.80 16.91
N ASN A 89 36.15 -0.61 16.64
CA ASN A 89 35.39 0.48 16.05
C ASN A 89 34.81 0.10 14.66
N LEU A 90 35.61 -0.53 13.80
CA LEU A 90 35.13 -1.02 12.49
C LEU A 90 34.01 -2.06 12.63
N ILE A 91 34.16 -3.01 13.56
CA ILE A 91 33.13 -4.02 13.83
C ILE A 91 31.87 -3.38 14.39
N GLU A 92 31.97 -2.36 15.25
CA GLU A 92 30.83 -1.62 15.77
C GLU A 92 30.08 -0.87 14.65
N GLU A 93 30.80 -0.25 13.72
CA GLU A 93 30.21 0.40 12.54
C GLU A 93 29.52 -0.62 11.62
N GLU A 94 30.16 -1.75 11.32
CA GLU A 94 29.57 -2.84 10.53
C GLU A 94 28.33 -3.44 11.23
N LEU A 95 28.38 -3.62 12.55
CA LEU A 95 27.26 -4.11 13.34
C LEU A 95 26.08 -3.14 13.30
N GLN A 96 26.34 -1.83 13.41
CA GLN A 96 25.28 -0.82 13.29
C GLN A 96 24.64 -0.82 11.90
N LEU A 97 25.45 -0.93 10.85
CA LEU A 97 24.94 -0.98 9.48
C LEU A 97 24.12 -2.25 9.23
N SER A 98 24.62 -3.40 9.71
CA SER A 98 23.91 -4.67 9.65
C SER A 98 22.58 -4.63 10.41
N LYS A 99 22.54 -4.01 11.60
CA LYS A 99 21.32 -3.83 12.38
C LYS A 99 20.28 -2.97 11.65
N LYS A 100 20.69 -1.84 11.06
CA LYS A 100 19.80 -0.99 10.25
C LYS A 100 19.24 -1.74 9.03
N LEU A 101 20.07 -2.54 8.36
CA LEU A 101 19.64 -3.35 7.23
C LEU A 101 18.64 -4.44 7.67
N ALA A 102 18.87 -5.07 8.82
CA ALA A 102 17.95 -6.07 9.38
C ALA A 102 16.59 -5.45 9.74
N GLU A 103 16.58 -4.28 10.37
CA GLU A 103 15.35 -3.52 10.68
C GLU A 103 14.59 -3.14 9.40
N SER A 104 15.30 -2.67 8.36
CA SER A 104 14.71 -2.36 7.06
C SER A 104 14.08 -3.59 6.40
N LYS A 105 14.78 -4.73 6.40
CA LYS A 105 14.26 -5.98 5.83
C LYS A 105 13.07 -6.52 6.62
N GLN A 106 13.06 -6.37 7.94
CA GLN A 106 11.94 -6.77 8.78
C GLN A 106 10.68 -5.94 8.48
N LEU A 107 10.85 -4.64 8.26
CA LEU A 107 9.76 -3.77 7.82
C LEU A 107 9.24 -4.15 6.43
N GLU A 108 10.14 -4.43 5.49
CA GLU A 108 9.75 -4.85 4.15
C GLU A 108 8.99 -6.19 4.19
N ALA A 109 9.46 -7.15 4.99
CA ALA A 109 8.79 -8.44 5.16
C ALA A 109 7.38 -8.30 5.75
N SER A 110 7.18 -7.38 6.71
CA SER A 110 5.85 -7.14 7.27
C SER A 110 4.91 -6.46 6.27
N GLN A 111 5.43 -5.54 5.46
CA GLN A 111 4.67 -4.90 4.38
C GLN A 111 4.26 -5.90 3.30
N TRP A 112 5.18 -6.76 2.86
CA TRP A 112 4.86 -7.82 1.90
C TRP A 112 3.84 -8.81 2.45
N LYS A 113 3.97 -9.20 3.73
CA LYS A 113 3.00 -10.07 4.39
C LYS A 113 1.60 -9.44 4.39
N ALA A 114 1.48 -8.18 4.78
CA ALA A 114 0.19 -7.47 4.78
C ALA A 114 -0.43 -7.38 3.38
N ARG A 115 0.39 -7.11 2.35
CA ARG A 115 -0.08 -7.08 0.95
C ARG A 115 -0.55 -8.45 0.47
N CYS A 116 0.17 -9.52 0.83
CA CYS A 116 -0.24 -10.88 0.50
C CYS A 116 -1.56 -11.27 1.17
N GLU A 117 -1.78 -10.86 2.44
CA GLU A 117 -3.03 -11.11 3.16
C GLU A 117 -4.21 -10.39 2.49
N VAL A 118 -4.06 -9.11 2.13
CA VAL A 118 -5.09 -8.35 1.40
C VAL A 118 -5.39 -8.99 0.05
N ALA A 119 -4.36 -9.28 -0.76
CA ALA A 119 -4.55 -9.90 -2.07
C ALA A 119 -5.22 -11.29 -1.97
N THR A 120 -4.93 -12.05 -0.91
CA THR A 120 -5.58 -13.35 -0.66
C THR A 120 -7.05 -13.18 -0.33
N ALA A 121 -7.39 -12.20 0.51
CA ALA A 121 -8.79 -11.90 0.86
C ALA A 121 -9.59 -11.44 -0.37
N ASP A 122 -9.01 -10.56 -1.18
CA ASP A 122 -9.64 -10.09 -2.43
C ASP A 122 -9.86 -11.24 -3.41
N CYS A 123 -8.85 -12.11 -3.58
CA CYS A 123 -8.97 -13.30 -4.44
C CYS A 123 -10.07 -14.27 -3.95
N GLN A 124 -10.24 -14.44 -2.63
CA GLN A 124 -11.30 -15.29 -2.08
C GLN A 124 -12.68 -14.69 -2.35
N LYS A 125 -12.85 -13.40 -2.12
CA LYS A 125 -14.09 -12.68 -2.39
C LYS A 125 -14.47 -12.76 -3.88
N GLU A 126 -13.51 -12.49 -4.76
CA GLU A 126 -13.76 -12.56 -6.21
C GLU A 126 -14.12 -13.97 -6.66
N LYS A 127 -13.51 -15.01 -6.06
CA LYS A 127 -13.87 -16.41 -6.33
C LYS A 127 -15.31 -16.74 -5.90
N GLU A 128 -15.74 -16.25 -4.75
CA GLU A 128 -17.12 -16.43 -4.27
C GLU A 128 -18.13 -15.74 -5.21
N GLU A 129 -17.86 -14.49 -5.59
CA GLU A 129 -18.68 -13.74 -6.55
C GLU A 129 -18.72 -14.44 -7.92
N ASN A 130 -17.58 -14.96 -8.39
CA ASN A 130 -17.50 -15.69 -9.67
C ASN A 130 -18.36 -16.97 -9.65
N ILE A 131 -18.35 -17.72 -8.55
CA ILE A 131 -19.20 -18.91 -8.40
C ILE A 131 -20.68 -18.51 -8.41
N LYS A 132 -21.04 -17.45 -7.67
CA LYS A 132 -22.43 -16.96 -7.63
C LYS A 132 -22.92 -16.55 -9.02
N LEU A 133 -22.13 -15.78 -9.76
CA LEU A 133 -22.46 -15.34 -11.12
C LEU A 133 -22.58 -16.53 -12.07
N LYS A 134 -21.73 -17.55 -11.94
CA LYS A 134 -21.83 -18.78 -12.75
C LYS A 134 -23.13 -19.53 -12.48
N CYS A 135 -23.54 -19.65 -11.22
CA CYS A 135 -24.82 -20.26 -10.86
C CYS A 135 -25.99 -19.48 -11.45
N GLU A 136 -26.00 -18.15 -11.35
CA GLU A 136 -27.05 -17.30 -11.91
C GLU A 136 -27.13 -17.42 -13.44
N VAL A 137 -25.99 -17.43 -14.14
CA VAL A 137 -25.95 -17.66 -15.59
C VAL A 137 -26.51 -19.03 -15.95
N GLN A 138 -26.17 -20.08 -15.20
CA GLN A 138 -26.71 -21.42 -15.43
C GLN A 138 -28.24 -21.47 -15.23
N GLU A 139 -28.75 -20.87 -14.16
CA GLU A 139 -30.19 -20.80 -13.88
C GLU A 139 -30.94 -20.03 -14.98
N LEU A 140 -30.44 -18.85 -15.36
CA LEU A 140 -31.04 -18.05 -16.43
C LEU A 140 -30.99 -18.77 -17.79
N THR A 141 -29.89 -19.46 -18.09
CA THR A 141 -29.77 -20.26 -19.32
C THR A 141 -30.80 -21.40 -19.34
N GLN A 142 -30.98 -22.08 -18.21
CA GLN A 142 -31.97 -23.15 -18.08
C GLN A 142 -33.40 -22.60 -18.22
N GLN A 143 -33.71 -21.48 -17.58
CA GLN A 143 -35.03 -20.83 -17.69
C GLN A 143 -35.32 -20.40 -19.12
N LEU A 144 -34.34 -19.83 -19.82
CA LEU A 144 -34.48 -19.42 -21.23
C LEU A 144 -34.72 -20.61 -22.14
N SER A 145 -34.00 -21.73 -21.93
CA SER A 145 -34.23 -22.97 -22.67
C SER A 145 -35.64 -23.50 -22.46
N GLN A 146 -36.10 -23.56 -21.20
CA GLN A 146 -37.45 -24.03 -20.87
C GLN A 146 -38.53 -23.11 -21.47
N GLN A 147 -38.30 -21.80 -21.48
CA GLN A 147 -39.22 -20.84 -22.09
C GLN A 147 -39.28 -21.03 -23.61
N SER A 148 -38.14 -21.27 -24.26
CA SER A 148 -38.08 -21.55 -25.69
C SER A 148 -38.86 -22.81 -26.08
N ASP A 149 -38.69 -23.88 -25.30
CA ASP A 149 -39.42 -25.14 -25.50
C ASP A 149 -40.93 -24.94 -25.30
N TYR A 150 -41.31 -24.26 -24.21
CA TYR A 150 -42.71 -23.95 -23.92
C TYR A 150 -43.36 -23.10 -25.01
N CYS A 151 -42.69 -22.05 -25.47
CA CYS A 151 -43.19 -21.17 -26.55
C CYS A 151 -43.33 -21.93 -27.88
N SER A 152 -42.38 -22.81 -28.21
CA SER A 152 -42.45 -23.63 -29.42
C SER A 152 -43.61 -24.63 -29.34
N SER A 153 -43.81 -25.27 -28.19
CA SER A 153 -44.91 -26.20 -27.95
C SER A 153 -46.28 -25.52 -28.04
N LEU A 154 -46.44 -24.41 -27.30
CA LEU A 154 -47.68 -23.63 -27.30
C LEU A 154 -47.97 -23.05 -28.69
N GLY A 155 -46.97 -22.46 -29.33
CA GLY A 155 -47.06 -21.90 -30.67
C GLY A 155 -47.45 -22.96 -31.69
N SER A 156 -46.81 -24.13 -31.65
CA SER A 156 -47.14 -25.28 -32.51
C SER A 156 -48.60 -25.71 -32.33
N ALA A 157 -49.06 -25.91 -31.09
CA ALA A 157 -50.42 -26.34 -30.83
C ALA A 157 -51.46 -25.30 -31.29
N CYS A 158 -51.33 -24.04 -30.86
CA CYS A 158 -52.27 -22.98 -31.19
C CYS A 158 -52.30 -22.68 -32.69
N CYS A 159 -51.13 -22.56 -33.33
CA CYS A 159 -51.06 -22.25 -34.76
C CYS A 159 -51.49 -23.43 -35.62
N THR A 160 -51.27 -24.68 -35.19
CA THR A 160 -51.81 -25.84 -35.91
C THR A 160 -53.35 -25.83 -35.90
N LEU A 161 -53.98 -25.46 -34.78
CA LEU A 161 -55.43 -25.31 -34.71
C LEU A 161 -55.91 -24.16 -35.61
N LEU A 162 -55.27 -23.01 -35.54
CA LEU A 162 -55.62 -21.85 -36.37
C LEU A 162 -55.40 -22.14 -37.87
N TRP A 163 -54.36 -22.89 -38.22
CA TRP A 163 -54.12 -23.36 -39.58
C TRP A 163 -55.28 -24.24 -40.06
N ARG A 164 -55.75 -25.18 -39.23
CA ARG A 164 -56.89 -26.04 -39.59
C ARG A 164 -58.18 -25.25 -39.77
N VAL A 165 -58.46 -24.29 -38.89
CA VAL A 165 -59.68 -23.46 -38.95
C VAL A 165 -59.65 -22.47 -40.13
N SER A 166 -58.49 -21.89 -40.43
CA SER A 166 -58.31 -20.97 -41.56
C SER A 166 -58.48 -21.60 -42.93
N LYS A 167 -58.77 -22.90 -43.04
CA LYS A 167 -59.19 -23.52 -44.31
C LYS A 167 -60.59 -23.07 -44.76
N ASN A 168 -61.38 -22.52 -43.86
CA ASN A 168 -62.71 -21.99 -44.16
C ASN A 168 -62.65 -20.48 -44.48
N GLU A 169 -63.32 -20.07 -45.56
CA GLU A 169 -63.33 -18.68 -46.05
C GLU A 169 -63.92 -17.71 -45.01
N GLU A 170 -64.98 -18.09 -44.31
CA GLU A 170 -65.60 -17.28 -43.25
C GLU A 170 -64.63 -17.03 -42.08
N SER A 171 -63.81 -18.04 -41.76
CA SER A 171 -62.77 -17.90 -40.74
C SER A 171 -61.65 -16.97 -41.19
N ILE A 172 -61.25 -17.01 -42.46
CA ILE A 172 -60.30 -16.04 -43.03
C ILE A 172 -60.86 -14.62 -42.92
N GLN A 173 -62.13 -14.40 -43.31
CA GLN A 173 -62.75 -13.08 -43.18
C GLN A 173 -62.76 -12.57 -41.74
N SER A 174 -63.10 -13.43 -40.79
CA SER A 174 -63.08 -13.11 -39.36
C SER A 174 -61.68 -12.76 -38.85
N ILE A 175 -60.65 -13.47 -39.34
CA ILE A 175 -59.24 -13.19 -39.01
C ILE A 175 -58.82 -11.82 -39.56
N LEU A 176 -59.14 -11.51 -40.81
CA LEU A 176 -58.72 -10.27 -41.48
C LEU A 176 -59.37 -9.01 -40.92
N VAL A 177 -60.60 -9.10 -40.40
CA VAL A 177 -61.28 -8.00 -39.71
C VAL A 177 -60.88 -7.91 -38.24
N GLY A 178 -60.19 -8.93 -37.72
CA GLY A 178 -59.74 -9.00 -36.34
C GLY A 178 -58.70 -7.92 -36.00
N SER A 179 -58.79 -7.37 -34.79
CA SER A 179 -57.91 -6.27 -34.33
C SER A 179 -56.44 -6.64 -34.11
N LYS A 180 -56.09 -7.93 -34.30
CA LYS A 180 -54.75 -8.47 -34.05
C LYS A 180 -54.04 -9.00 -35.30
N ILE A 181 -54.63 -8.80 -36.48
CA ILE A 181 -54.05 -9.30 -37.72
C ILE A 181 -52.67 -8.67 -38.01
N ASP A 182 -52.52 -7.37 -37.80
CA ASP A 182 -51.26 -6.67 -38.04
C ASP A 182 -50.15 -7.18 -37.12
N GLU A 183 -50.41 -7.33 -35.82
CA GLU A 183 -49.45 -7.93 -34.89
C GLU A 183 -49.15 -9.40 -35.24
N PHE A 184 -50.14 -10.14 -35.71
CA PHE A 184 -49.95 -11.52 -36.15
C PHE A 184 -49.03 -11.61 -37.37
N LEU A 185 -49.25 -10.79 -38.41
CA LEU A 185 -48.39 -10.78 -39.61
C LEU A 185 -46.96 -10.34 -39.27
N CYS A 186 -46.80 -9.36 -38.36
CA CYS A 186 -45.49 -8.96 -37.85
C CYS A 186 -44.80 -10.09 -37.08
N LEU A 187 -45.54 -10.80 -36.22
CA LEU A 187 -45.04 -11.97 -35.50
C LEU A 187 -44.57 -13.04 -36.49
N VAL A 188 -45.38 -13.38 -37.50
CA VAL A 188 -44.98 -14.39 -38.50
C VAL A 188 -43.70 -13.97 -39.22
N SER A 189 -43.59 -12.71 -39.63
CA SER A 189 -42.40 -12.18 -40.31
C SER A 189 -41.16 -12.35 -39.42
N ASN A 190 -41.21 -11.84 -38.18
CA ASN A 190 -40.09 -11.88 -37.25
C ASN A 190 -39.70 -13.31 -36.87
N THR A 191 -40.68 -14.20 -36.69
CA THR A 191 -40.43 -15.61 -36.37
C THR A 191 -39.74 -16.33 -37.52
N LEU A 192 -40.15 -16.10 -38.77
CA LEU A 192 -39.51 -16.68 -39.94
C LEU A 192 -38.08 -16.17 -40.14
N GLU A 193 -37.85 -14.87 -39.96
CA GLU A 193 -36.49 -14.29 -40.04
C GLU A 193 -35.57 -14.81 -38.94
N SER A 194 -36.09 -14.93 -37.71
CA SER A 194 -35.35 -15.47 -36.57
C SER A 194 -34.99 -16.93 -36.81
N TYR A 195 -35.93 -17.74 -37.32
CA TYR A 195 -35.71 -19.14 -37.65
C TYR A 195 -34.64 -19.30 -38.74
N LEU A 196 -34.73 -18.51 -39.82
CA LEU A 196 -33.73 -18.54 -40.89
C LEU A 196 -32.34 -18.11 -40.38
N SER A 197 -32.29 -17.09 -39.52
CA SER A 197 -31.05 -16.59 -38.93
C SER A 197 -30.39 -17.60 -37.97
N ALA A 198 -31.20 -18.39 -37.27
CA ALA A 198 -30.74 -19.43 -36.36
C ALA A 198 -30.14 -20.62 -37.11
N TYR A 199 -30.76 -21.04 -38.22
CA TYR A 199 -30.39 -22.28 -38.91
C TYR A 199 -29.53 -22.09 -40.17
N LYS A 200 -29.44 -20.89 -40.76
CA LYS A 200 -28.62 -20.53 -41.95
C LYS A 200 -28.42 -21.68 -42.95
N GLU A 201 -27.32 -22.43 -42.81
CA GLU A 201 -26.93 -23.56 -43.68
C GLU A 201 -27.29 -24.95 -43.11
N GLU A 202 -27.44 -25.08 -41.79
CA GLU A 202 -27.74 -26.31 -41.07
C GLU A 202 -29.23 -26.44 -40.75
N TRP A 203 -30.01 -26.72 -41.79
CA TRP A 203 -31.45 -26.95 -41.62
C TRP A 203 -31.72 -28.15 -40.71
N PRO A 204 -32.65 -28.04 -39.76
CA PRO A 204 -32.93 -29.10 -38.80
C PRO A 204 -33.35 -30.38 -39.51
N GLN A 205 -32.77 -31.50 -39.09
CA GLN A 205 -33.00 -32.83 -39.68
C GLN A 205 -34.24 -33.51 -39.12
N ASP A 206 -34.62 -33.18 -37.88
CA ASP A 206 -35.72 -33.78 -37.14
C ASP A 206 -36.99 -32.90 -37.14
N THR A 207 -38.15 -33.55 -37.01
CA THR A 207 -39.45 -32.89 -36.84
C THR A 207 -39.60 -32.35 -35.42
N SER A 208 -39.01 -31.19 -35.16
CA SER A 208 -39.16 -30.49 -33.88
C SER A 208 -40.53 -29.80 -33.75
N GLU A 209 -40.93 -29.49 -32.52
CA GLU A 209 -42.10 -28.63 -32.28
C GLU A 209 -41.91 -27.24 -32.87
N GLU A 210 -40.68 -26.71 -32.85
CA GLU A 210 -40.31 -25.46 -33.51
C GLU A 210 -40.58 -25.55 -35.03
N GLN A 211 -40.13 -26.61 -35.71
CA GLN A 211 -40.43 -26.80 -37.13
C GLN A 211 -41.94 -26.89 -37.39
N SER A 212 -42.67 -27.60 -36.52
CA SER A 212 -44.13 -27.72 -36.63
C SER A 212 -44.83 -26.37 -36.44
N PHE A 213 -44.33 -25.54 -35.53
CA PHE A 213 -44.79 -24.17 -35.33
C PHE A 213 -44.55 -23.30 -36.57
N ILE A 214 -43.34 -23.33 -37.13
CA ILE A 214 -43.00 -22.60 -38.37
C ILE A 214 -43.90 -23.04 -39.53
N LEU A 215 -44.07 -24.35 -39.72
CA LEU A 215 -44.94 -24.89 -40.77
C LEU A 215 -46.40 -24.48 -40.58
N ALA A 216 -46.89 -24.46 -39.34
CA ALA A 216 -48.25 -24.02 -39.06
C ALA A 216 -48.47 -22.54 -39.39
N LEU A 217 -47.50 -21.67 -39.06
CA LEU A 217 -47.53 -20.26 -39.47
C LEU A 217 -47.57 -20.12 -40.99
N CYS A 218 -46.69 -20.82 -41.70
CA CYS A 218 -46.68 -20.88 -43.16
C CYS A 218 -48.02 -21.36 -43.74
N GLY A 219 -48.62 -22.36 -43.10
CA GLY A 219 -49.92 -22.88 -43.47
C GLY A 219 -51.05 -21.86 -43.32
N ILE A 220 -51.08 -21.09 -42.24
CA ILE A 220 -52.07 -20.02 -42.03
C ILE A 220 -51.95 -18.97 -43.12
N ILE A 221 -50.74 -18.48 -43.39
CA ILE A 221 -50.51 -17.46 -44.43
C ILE A 221 -50.87 -18.00 -45.82
N THR A 222 -50.56 -19.27 -46.09
CA THR A 222 -50.94 -19.92 -47.35
C THR A 222 -52.46 -19.97 -47.53
N ASN A 223 -53.21 -20.30 -46.47
CA ASN A 223 -54.66 -20.28 -46.51
C ASN A 223 -55.21 -18.86 -46.75
N ILE A 224 -54.66 -17.84 -46.06
CA ILE A 224 -55.02 -16.43 -46.29
C ILE A 224 -54.76 -16.05 -47.76
N ALA A 225 -53.59 -16.37 -48.31
CA ALA A 225 -53.24 -16.08 -49.69
C ALA A 225 -54.06 -16.89 -50.73
N ALA A 226 -54.69 -18.00 -50.33
CA ALA A 226 -55.61 -18.75 -51.20
C ALA A 226 -56.95 -18.02 -51.37
N SER A 227 -57.40 -17.26 -50.38
CA SER A 227 -58.61 -16.42 -50.44
C SER A 227 -58.39 -15.17 -51.30
N ALA A 228 -59.43 -14.75 -52.05
CA ALA A 228 -59.39 -13.51 -52.81
C ALA A 228 -59.28 -12.27 -51.91
N LEU A 229 -60.02 -12.26 -50.79
CA LEU A 229 -59.96 -11.17 -49.80
C LEU A 229 -58.61 -11.14 -49.09
N GLY A 230 -58.04 -12.32 -48.79
CA GLY A 230 -56.73 -12.40 -48.17
C GLY A 230 -55.61 -11.88 -49.08
N ARG A 231 -55.63 -12.17 -50.39
CA ARG A 231 -54.64 -11.58 -51.32
C ARG A 231 -54.76 -10.06 -51.40
N ASP A 232 -55.97 -9.55 -51.53
CA ASP A 232 -56.22 -8.11 -51.58
C ASP A 232 -55.70 -7.43 -50.30
N PHE A 233 -56.00 -8.02 -49.14
CA PHE A 233 -55.49 -7.55 -47.86
C PHE A 233 -53.96 -7.58 -47.79
N LEU A 234 -53.32 -8.69 -48.16
CA LEU A 234 -51.86 -8.83 -48.06
C LEU A 234 -51.12 -7.82 -48.94
N VAL A 235 -51.64 -7.48 -50.12
CA VAL A 235 -51.01 -6.52 -51.04
C VAL A 235 -51.27 -5.07 -50.63
N THR A 236 -52.42 -4.78 -50.02
CA THR A 236 -52.80 -3.42 -49.62
C THR A 236 -52.27 -3.03 -48.23
N ASN A 237 -52.25 -3.97 -47.29
CA ASN A 237 -51.76 -3.77 -45.93
C ASN A 237 -50.21 -3.67 -45.89
N GLN A 238 -49.68 -2.79 -45.04
CA GLN A 238 -48.23 -2.60 -44.89
C GLN A 238 -47.52 -3.84 -44.33
N TYR A 239 -48.08 -4.49 -43.32
CA TYR A 239 -47.53 -5.69 -42.70
C TYR A 239 -47.72 -6.90 -43.60
N GLY A 240 -48.78 -6.92 -44.41
CA GLY A 240 -48.96 -7.90 -45.48
C GLY A 240 -47.83 -7.85 -46.52
N ARG A 241 -47.47 -6.65 -46.99
CA ARG A 241 -46.35 -6.46 -47.92
C ARG A 241 -45.01 -6.83 -47.31
N GLN A 242 -44.75 -6.41 -46.07
CA GLN A 242 -43.55 -6.80 -45.33
C GLN A 242 -43.44 -8.33 -45.21
N LEU A 243 -44.53 -9.00 -44.88
CA LEU A 243 -44.58 -10.46 -44.79
C LEU A 243 -44.26 -11.11 -46.14
N ILE A 244 -44.80 -10.59 -47.25
CA ILE A 244 -44.48 -11.08 -48.59
C ILE A 244 -42.97 -10.96 -48.86
N ASP A 245 -42.37 -9.81 -48.55
CA ASP A 245 -40.93 -9.59 -48.72
C ASP A 245 -40.10 -10.59 -47.88
N THR A 246 -40.50 -10.83 -46.63
CA THR A 246 -39.88 -11.84 -45.77
C THR A 246 -40.00 -13.24 -46.37
N TYR A 247 -41.16 -13.64 -46.89
CA TYR A 247 -41.32 -14.95 -47.55
C TYR A 247 -40.44 -15.08 -48.79
N LEU A 248 -40.35 -14.04 -49.61
CA LEU A 248 -39.48 -14.04 -50.78
C LEU A 248 -38.00 -14.19 -50.38
N LYS A 249 -37.58 -13.50 -49.32
CA LYS A 249 -36.25 -13.65 -48.75
C LYS A 249 -35.98 -15.08 -48.26
N VAL A 250 -36.88 -15.63 -47.44
CA VAL A 250 -36.77 -17.01 -46.91
C VAL A 250 -36.68 -18.03 -48.04
N LEU A 251 -37.48 -17.88 -49.10
CA LEU A 251 -37.45 -18.75 -50.27
C LEU A 251 -36.15 -18.63 -51.08
N SER A 252 -35.55 -17.44 -51.11
CA SER A 252 -34.28 -17.20 -51.82
C SER A 252 -33.06 -17.73 -51.08
N GLU A 253 -33.10 -17.74 -49.74
CA GLU A 253 -32.01 -18.19 -48.87
C GLU A 253 -32.11 -19.68 -48.51
N ALA A 254 -33.25 -20.33 -48.74
CA ALA A 254 -33.42 -21.76 -48.52
C ALA A 254 -32.55 -22.58 -49.49
N PRO A 255 -31.74 -23.56 -49.02
CA PRO A 255 -30.86 -24.35 -49.87
C PRO A 255 -31.65 -25.02 -50.99
N ASN A 256 -31.16 -24.84 -52.23
CA ASN A 256 -31.71 -25.38 -53.47
C ASN A 256 -31.94 -26.91 -53.35
N GLY A 257 -33.15 -27.30 -52.91
CA GLY A 257 -33.54 -28.70 -52.69
C GLY A 257 -34.31 -28.99 -51.40
N LYS A 258 -34.18 -28.16 -50.33
CA LYS A 258 -34.94 -28.34 -49.07
C LYS A 258 -36.15 -27.41 -48.94
N ALA A 259 -36.24 -26.33 -49.71
CA ALA A 259 -37.47 -25.52 -49.84
C ALA A 259 -38.69 -26.36 -50.27
N ALA A 260 -38.46 -27.48 -50.97
CA ALA A 260 -39.49 -28.45 -51.34
C ALA A 260 -40.15 -29.15 -50.13
N LYS A 261 -39.52 -29.17 -48.94
CA LYS A 261 -40.12 -29.70 -47.71
C LYS A 261 -41.14 -28.75 -47.08
N LEU A 262 -41.09 -27.45 -47.39
CA LEU A 262 -42.13 -26.46 -47.04
C LEU A 262 -43.32 -26.49 -48.02
N LYS A 263 -43.23 -27.32 -49.07
CA LYS A 263 -44.17 -27.39 -50.19
C LYS A 263 -45.20 -28.52 -50.05
N LYS A 264 -45.30 -29.16 -48.87
CA LYS A 264 -46.24 -30.25 -48.57
C LYS A 264 -47.14 -29.91 -47.41
#